data_AF-A0A5C8TNX3-F1
#
_entry.id   AF-A0A5C8TNX3-F1
#
_cell.length_a   1.000
_cell.length_b   1.000
_cell.length_c   1.000
_cell.angle_alpha   90.00
_cell.angle_beta   90.00
_cell.angle_gamma   90.00
#
_symmetry.space_group_name_H-M   'P 1'
#
loop_
_entity.id
_entity.type
_entity.pdbx_description
1 polymer ?
#
loop_
_entity_poly.entity_id
_entity_poly.type
_entity_poly.pdbx_seq_one_letter_code
_entity_poly.pdbx_strand_id
1 'polypeptide(L)' 'MHGGAVSDDPCHEAAEVLRTMGWDVQPTGDDLGLWLVDGEQLGDADLMALARLIGLMTSPEMIQ' A
#
# COMPACT_ATOMS: atom_id res chain seq x y z
N MET A 1 -23.29 -6.37 14.44
CA MET A 1 -22.32 -5.50 13.76
C MET A 1 -21.08 -5.49 14.63
N HIS A 2 -20.14 -6.40 14.38
CA HIS A 2 -18.92 -6.52 15.18
C HIS A 2 -17.88 -5.59 14.55
N GLY A 3 -17.28 -4.72 15.36
CA GLY A 3 -16.34 -3.69 14.92
C GLY A 3 -15.22 -4.31 14.09
N GLY A 4 -15.04 -3.81 12.87
CA GLY A 4 -13.88 -4.14 12.07
C GLY A 4 -12.65 -3.74 12.87
N ALA A 5 -11.85 -4.72 13.27
CA ALA A 5 -10.45 -4.44 13.52
C ALA A 5 -9.96 -3.73 12.26
N VAL A 6 -9.64 -2.44 12.37
CA VAL A 6 -8.63 -1.88 11.49
C VAL A 6 -7.44 -2.82 11.68
N SER A 7 -7.21 -3.71 10.72
CA SER A 7 -5.99 -4.50 10.76
C SER A 7 -4.89 -3.46 10.67
N ASP A 8 -4.20 -3.21 11.78
CA ASP A 8 -2.99 -2.38 11.88
C ASP A 8 -1.84 -3.09 11.16
N ASP A 9 -2.13 -3.63 9.97
CA ASP A 9 -1.20 -4.30 9.11
C ASP A 9 -0.54 -3.20 8.28
N PRO A 10 0.75 -2.90 8.50
CA PRO A 10 1.43 -1.81 7.79
C PRO A 10 1.40 -2.01 6.27
N CYS A 11 1.29 -3.26 5.80
CA CYS A 11 1.11 -3.58 4.39
C CYS A 11 -0.28 -3.19 3.86
N HIS A 12 -1.33 -3.30 4.69
CA HIS A 12 -2.66 -2.84 4.32
C HIS A 12 -2.70 -1.31 4.18
N GLU A 13 -2.10 -0.58 5.13
CA GLU A 13 -1.99 0.87 5.05
C GLU A 13 -1.19 1.30 3.80
N ALA A 14 -0.05 0.65 3.54
CA ALA A 14 0.75 0.88 2.35
C ALA A 14 -0.07 0.66 1.06
N ALA A 15 -0.84 -0.42 0.98
CA ALA A 15 -1.73 -0.71 -0.14
C ALA A 15 -2.80 0.38 -0.31
N GLU A 16 -3.40 0.88 0.78
CA GLU A 16 -4.42 1.94 0.73
C GLU A 16 -3.83 3.27 0.23
N VAL A 17 -2.63 3.63 0.66
CA VAL A 17 -1.92 4.83 0.16
C VAL A 17 -1.70 4.72 -1.34
N LEU A 18 -1.18 3.59 -1.83
CA LEU A 18 -0.94 3.38 -3.25
C LEU A 18 -2.25 3.40 -4.07
N ARG A 19 -3.34 2.81 -3.55
CA ARG A 19 -4.66 2.89 -4.19
C ARG A 19 -5.21 4.32 -4.26
N THR A 20 -5.02 5.10 -3.20
CA THR A 20 -5.40 6.52 -3.16
C THR A 20 -4.65 7.32 -4.23
N MET A 21 -3.42 6.88 -4.53
CA MET A 21 -2.57 7.43 -5.58
C MET A 21 -2.92 6.94 -7.00
N GLY A 22 -3.93 6.08 -7.13
CA GLY A 22 -4.41 5.56 -8.41
C GLY A 22 -3.70 4.30 -8.90
N TRP A 23 -2.86 3.68 -8.06
CA TRP A 23 -2.24 2.40 -8.39
C TRP A 23 -3.24 1.25 -8.20
N ASP A 24 -3.23 0.28 -9.10
CA ASP A 24 -3.96 -0.97 -8.92
C ASP A 24 -3.17 -1.86 -7.95
N VAL A 25 -3.69 -2.06 -6.74
CA VAL A 25 -3.03 -2.88 -5.71
C VAL A 25 -4.00 -3.95 -5.21
N GLN A 26 -3.62 -5.22 -5.33
CA GLN A 26 -4.43 -6.36 -4.92
C GLN A 26 -3.58 -7.34 -4.08
N PRO A 27 -4.10 -7.88 -2.97
CA PRO A 27 -3.44 -9.01 -2.32
C PRO A 27 -3.49 -10.22 -3.26
N THR A 28 -2.40 -10.97 -3.39
CA THR A 28 -2.41 -12.18 -4.24
C THR A 28 -3.20 -13.32 -3.57
N GLY A 29 -3.44 -13.23 -2.26
CA GLY A 29 -4.20 -14.21 -1.48
C GLY A 29 -3.40 -15.46 -1.13
N ASP A 30 -2.11 -15.48 -1.48
CA ASP A 30 -1.19 -16.52 -1.07
C ASP A 30 -0.72 -16.27 0.37
N ASP A 31 -0.48 -17.34 1.13
CA ASP A 31 0.17 -17.31 2.46
C ASP A 31 1.61 -16.72 2.43
N LEU A 32 2.08 -16.28 1.26
CA LEU A 32 3.41 -15.72 1.03
C LEU A 32 3.51 -14.21 1.29
N GLY A 33 2.41 -13.52 1.60
CA GLY A 33 2.44 -12.07 1.87
C GLY A 33 2.79 -11.24 0.61
N LEU A 34 2.30 -11.68 -0.55
CA LEU A 34 2.57 -11.01 -1.82
C LEU A 34 1.40 -10.10 -2.24
N TRP A 35 1.76 -9.04 -2.95
CA TRP A 35 0.86 -8.02 -3.44
C TRP A 35 1.09 -7.79 -4.93
N LEU A 36 0.02 -7.76 -5.70
CA LEU A 36 0.06 -7.37 -7.10
C LEU A 36 -0.12 -5.84 -7.18
N VAL A 37 0.84 -5.14 -7.75
CA VAL A 37 0.87 -3.69 -7.93
C VAL A 37 1.06 -3.38 -9.41
N ASP A 38 0.04 -2.85 -10.07
CA ASP A 38 0.02 -2.56 -11.52
C ASP A 38 0.42 -3.78 -12.40
N GLY A 39 0.10 -4.99 -11.92
CA GLY A 39 0.47 -6.25 -12.58
C GLY A 39 1.85 -6.80 -12.20
N GLU A 40 2.62 -6.12 -11.36
CA GLU A 40 3.89 -6.60 -10.81
C GLU A 40 3.73 -7.18 -9.40
N GLN A 41 4.37 -8.32 -9.10
CA GLN A 41 4.32 -8.91 -7.76
C GLN A 41 5.41 -8.31 -6.86
N LEU A 42 4.98 -7.75 -5.73
CA LEU A 42 5.83 -7.19 -4.70
C LEU A 42 5.62 -7.94 -3.38
N GLY A 43 6.70 -8.13 -2.64
CA GLY A 43 6.61 -8.56 -1.25
C GLY A 43 6.27 -7.40 -0.33
N ASP A 44 5.94 -7.71 0.92
CA ASP A 44 5.63 -6.72 1.97
C ASP A 44 6.67 -5.60 2.06
N ALA A 45 7.97 -5.94 2.04
CA ALA A 45 9.05 -4.97 2.14
C ALA A 45 9.10 -4.01 0.95
N ASP A 46 8.93 -4.51 -0.28
CA ASP A 46 8.94 -3.72 -1.50
C ASP A 46 7.68 -2.85 -1.60
N LEU A 47 6.50 -3.39 -1.22
CA LEU A 47 5.26 -2.63 -1.13
C LEU A 47 5.40 -1.44 -0.16
N MET A 48 5.94 -1.68 1.05
CA MET A 48 6.15 -0.62 2.03
C MET A 48 7.17 0.43 1.55
N ALA A 49 8.23 0.00 0.87
CA ALA A 49 9.22 0.90 0.28
C ALA A 49 8.57 1.79 -0.80
N LEU A 50 7.75 1.20 -1.66
CA LEU A 50 7.02 1.93 -2.70
C LEU A 50 6.01 2.92 -2.09
N ALA A 51 5.21 2.49 -1.13
CA ALA A 51 4.24 3.37 -0.46
C ALA A 51 4.91 4.56 0.22
N ARG A 52 6.07 4.35 0.87
CA ARG A 52 6.88 5.44 1.43
C ARG A 52 7.43 6.36 0.36
N LEU A 53 7.96 5.81 -0.73
CA LEU A 53 8.48 6.61 -1.85
C LEU A 53 7.37 7.51 -2.42
N ILE A 54 6.21 6.94 -2.71
CA ILE A 54 5.08 7.68 -3.27
C ILE A 54 4.53 8.67 -2.25
N GLY A 55 4.35 8.29 -0.98
CA GLY A 55 3.87 9.19 0.09
C GLY A 55 4.83 10.35 0.40
N LEU A 56 6.14 10.15 0.24
CA LEU A 56 7.14 11.23 0.30
C LEU A 56 7.06 12.13 -0.94
N MET A 57 6.85 11.55 -2.12
CA MET A 57 6.69 12.31 -3.37
C MET A 57 5.38 13.11 -3.41
N THR A 58 4.34 12.67 -2.70
CA THR A 58 3.07 13.38 -2.56
C THR A 58 2.95 14.22 -1.31
N SER A 59 4.01 14.39 -0.54
CA SER A 59 4.06 15.54 0.36
C SER A 59 3.99 16.77 -0.53
N PRO A 60 2.88 17.53 -0.52
CA PRO A 60 2.95 18.87 -1.03
C PRO A 60 3.81 19.57 0.03
N GLU A 61 5.12 19.62 -0.20
CA GLU A 61 5.84 20.86 0.07
C GLU A 61 5.06 21.90 -0.71
N MET A 62 4.04 22.40 -0.01
CA MET A 62 3.15 23.44 -0.39
C MET A 62 4.10 24.57 -0.68
N ILE A 63 4.32 24.81 -1.96
CA ILE A 63 4.85 26.04 -2.49
C ILE A 63 3.98 27.13 -1.84
N GLN A 64 4.45 27.67 -0.73
CA GLN A 64 3.94 28.88 -0.09
C GLN A 64 4.92 30.00 -0.40
#